data_AF-A0A3D2S993-F1
#
_entry.id   AF-A0A3D2S993-F1
#
_cell.length_a   1.000
_cell.length_b   1.000
_cell.length_c   1.000
_cell.angle_alpha   90.00
_cell.angle_beta   90.00
_cell.angle_gamma   90.00
#
_symmetry.space_group_name_H-M   'P 1'
#
loop_
_entity.id
_entity.type
_entity.pdbx_description
1 polymer ?
#
loop_
_entity_poly.entity_id
_entity_poly.type
_entity_poly.pdbx_seq_one_letter_code
_entity_poly.pdbx_strand_id
1 'polypeptide(L)'
;SYSILGTIFDKLNTTEVTATFRQFEENRLVISERFGNENIYSEGNFFDFQDSTFLANYFDGYGPYSQDVLVPAFIAAYRDIDANTIPLNIFEQTPKPNWRLTYTGLTKIPAMKKLFSNVTLNSAYTSTLAVNSYITNLNYYGNYYLYANVVDTLSGNFFSQFSIPNVILSEQFSPVFGVDATFVSSLSTKFDFRKTRTLSMSFIDFQLTEIRSTEFTIGLGYTVAGLILPIRFGGKKPTLENDVTFRFDMSFRDDITTNFRLDQDLNEPTGGLTIIQIAPTIDYLVNDRFNVQLYFNRQQTIPKISTAFPITTTNAGVKVRMSLAE
;
A
#
# COMPACT_ATOMS: atom_id res chain seq x y z
N SER A 1 6.23 13.52 5.06
CA SER A 1 6.37 12.18 4.46
C SER A 1 7.31 11.38 5.32
N TYR A 2 7.07 10.08 5.44
CA TYR A 2 7.89 9.16 6.23
C TYR A 2 8.22 7.96 5.36
N SER A 3 9.08 7.06 5.82
CA SER A 3 9.41 5.84 5.07
C SER A 3 9.15 4.66 5.97
N ILE A 4 8.40 3.70 5.44
CA ILE A 4 8.14 2.37 6.03
C ILE A 4 8.58 1.27 5.05
N LEU A 5 9.45 1.64 4.11
CA LEU A 5 9.98 0.82 3.02
C LEU A 5 10.61 -0.50 3.49
N GLY A 6 11.24 -0.50 4.67
CA GLY A 6 11.97 -1.66 5.21
C GLY A 6 11.10 -2.90 5.36
N THR A 7 9.78 -2.71 5.58
CA THR A 7 8.88 -3.79 5.99
C THR A 7 7.77 -4.10 4.97
N ILE A 8 7.67 -3.36 3.86
CA ILE A 8 6.58 -3.55 2.87
C ILE A 8 6.67 -4.88 2.12
N PHE A 9 7.86 -5.47 2.03
CA PHE A 9 8.08 -6.74 1.33
C PHE A 9 7.97 -7.97 2.23
N ASP A 10 7.68 -7.79 3.51
CA ASP A 10 7.49 -8.89 4.44
C ASP A 10 6.31 -9.77 4.02
N LYS A 11 6.47 -11.08 4.22
CA LYS A 11 5.42 -12.05 3.90
C LYS A 11 4.30 -11.95 4.94
N LEU A 12 3.06 -11.92 4.47
CA LEU A 12 1.91 -12.07 5.33
C LEU A 12 1.61 -13.57 5.49
N ASN A 13 1.69 -14.09 6.70
CA ASN A 13 1.17 -15.42 7.04
C ASN A 13 -0.29 -15.23 7.49
N THR A 14 -1.23 -16.05 7.02
CA THR A 14 -2.65 -15.98 7.41
C THR A 14 -2.93 -16.62 8.76
N THR A 15 -1.95 -17.26 9.38
CA THR A 15 -2.11 -18.01 10.64
C THR A 15 -1.33 -17.41 11.81
N GLU A 16 -0.25 -16.67 11.52
CA GLU A 16 0.64 -16.09 12.52
C GLU A 16 0.71 -14.58 12.34
N VAL A 17 0.91 -13.87 13.45
CA VAL A 17 1.22 -12.43 13.42
C VAL A 17 2.55 -12.17 12.70
N THR A 18 2.67 -11.01 12.06
CA THR A 18 3.88 -10.67 11.29
C THR A 18 5.06 -10.40 12.21
N ALA A 19 6.28 -10.64 11.73
CA ALA A 19 7.50 -10.32 12.49
C ALA A 19 7.55 -8.84 12.89
N THR A 20 7.05 -7.95 12.03
CA THR A 20 6.96 -6.51 12.30
C THR A 20 5.94 -6.17 13.38
N PHE A 21 4.84 -6.91 13.47
CA PHE A 21 3.88 -6.76 14.55
C PHE A 21 4.45 -7.26 15.87
N ARG A 22 5.18 -8.38 15.88
CA ARG A 22 5.91 -8.85 17.08
C ARG A 22 6.96 -7.84 17.52
N GLN A 23 7.73 -7.28 16.58
CA GLN A 23 8.69 -6.22 16.88
C GLN A 23 8.01 -4.99 17.49
N PHE A 24 6.81 -4.63 17.03
CA PHE A 24 6.01 -3.58 17.64
C PHE A 24 5.67 -3.92 19.10
N GLU A 25 5.21 -5.13 19.37
CA GLU A 25 4.89 -5.57 20.74
C GLU A 25 6.11 -5.56 21.66
N GLU A 26 7.27 -6.01 21.16
CA GLU A 26 8.55 -6.02 21.89
C GLU A 26 9.08 -4.61 22.14
N ASN A 27 8.94 -3.70 21.16
CA ASN A 27 9.36 -2.32 21.28
C ASN A 27 8.65 -1.57 22.43
N ARG A 28 7.47 -2.03 22.86
CA ARG A 28 6.74 -1.42 23.99
C ARG A 28 7.57 -1.43 25.28
N LEU A 29 8.34 -2.50 25.52
CA LEU A 29 9.20 -2.62 26.71
C LEU A 29 10.30 -1.54 26.70
N VAL A 30 10.99 -1.41 25.56
CA VAL A 30 12.06 -0.43 25.36
C VAL A 30 11.53 1.01 25.51
N ILE A 31 10.37 1.29 24.93
CA ILE A 31 9.76 2.62 25.00
C ILE A 31 9.28 2.94 26.42
N SER A 32 8.67 1.98 27.12
CA SER A 32 8.26 2.14 28.52
C SER A 32 9.46 2.48 29.40
N GLU A 33 10.58 1.77 29.23
CA GLU A 33 11.84 2.06 29.92
C GLU A 33 12.35 3.48 29.65
N ARG A 34 12.31 3.93 28.38
CA ARG A 34 12.77 5.28 28.04
C ARG A 34 11.92 6.36 28.68
N PHE A 35 10.60 6.24 28.63
CA PHE A 35 9.70 7.19 29.29
C PHE A 35 9.83 7.18 30.81
N GLY A 36 9.99 5.99 31.41
CA GLY A 36 10.21 5.84 32.84
C GLY A 36 11.50 6.52 33.30
N ASN A 37 12.60 6.33 32.56
CA ASN A 37 13.90 6.93 32.88
C ASN A 37 13.93 8.46 32.67
N GLU A 38 13.13 9.01 31.74
CA GLU A 38 13.04 10.46 31.54
C GLU A 38 12.11 11.14 32.55
N ASN A 39 11.10 10.42 33.06
CA ASN A 39 10.10 10.99 33.96
C ASN A 39 10.43 10.73 35.43
N ILE A 40 10.81 11.81 36.13
CA ILE A 40 11.11 11.78 37.58
C ILE A 40 9.98 11.25 38.47
N TYR A 41 8.74 11.24 37.99
CA TYR A 41 7.57 10.76 38.72
C TYR A 41 7.29 9.26 38.49
N SER A 42 7.99 8.62 37.56
CA SER A 42 7.90 7.18 37.33
C SER A 42 8.83 6.47 38.30
N GLU A 43 8.27 5.93 39.39
CA GLU A 43 9.04 5.28 40.45
C GLU A 43 8.79 3.77 40.47
N GLY A 44 9.71 3.00 39.88
CA GLY A 44 9.67 1.54 39.90
C GLY A 44 8.82 0.94 38.77
N ASN A 45 8.14 -0.16 39.08
CA ASN A 45 7.42 -0.96 38.08
C ASN A 45 5.95 -0.52 37.96
N PHE A 46 5.41 -0.65 36.76
CA PHE A 46 4.00 -0.41 36.47
C PHE A 46 3.08 -1.26 37.34
N PHE A 47 2.09 -0.61 37.95
CA PHE A 47 1.02 -1.27 38.71
C PHE A 47 -0.26 -1.37 37.89
N ASP A 48 -0.68 -2.60 37.60
CA ASP A 48 -1.96 -2.88 36.96
C ASP A 48 -3.09 -2.91 38.00
N PHE A 49 -4.00 -1.94 37.90
CA PHE A 49 -5.15 -1.81 38.79
C PHE A 49 -6.24 -2.87 38.55
N GLN A 50 -6.29 -3.50 37.37
CA GLN A 50 -7.31 -4.51 37.04
C GLN A 50 -6.99 -5.83 37.74
N ASP A 51 -5.73 -6.27 37.64
CA ASP A 51 -5.26 -7.52 38.23
C ASP A 51 -4.59 -7.32 39.61
N SER A 52 -4.41 -6.08 40.05
CA SER A 52 -3.69 -5.72 41.28
C SER A 52 -2.28 -6.31 41.33
N THR A 53 -1.55 -6.28 40.21
CA THR A 53 -0.20 -6.85 40.08
C THR A 53 0.80 -5.83 39.54
N PHE A 54 2.10 -6.07 39.79
CA PHE A 54 3.17 -5.30 39.19
C PHE A 54 3.72 -6.00 37.95
N LEU A 55 3.79 -5.27 36.83
CA LEU A 55 4.43 -5.76 35.61
C LEU A 55 5.91 -5.38 35.62
N ALA A 56 6.78 -6.35 35.91
CA ALA A 56 8.21 -6.12 36.12
C ALA A 56 8.97 -5.56 34.90
N ASN A 57 8.40 -5.66 33.69
CA ASN A 57 9.04 -5.22 32.46
C ASN A 57 8.52 -3.86 31.96
N TYR A 58 7.63 -3.21 32.72
CA TYR A 58 7.07 -1.90 32.41
C TYR A 58 7.31 -0.94 33.57
N PHE A 59 7.55 0.32 33.26
CA PHE A 59 7.82 1.37 34.23
C PHE A 59 6.54 2.04 34.70
N ASP A 60 6.57 2.55 35.94
CA ASP A 60 5.42 3.20 36.57
C ASP A 60 4.82 4.33 35.70
N GLY A 61 3.50 4.33 35.55
CA GLY A 61 2.77 5.25 34.67
C GLY A 61 2.91 4.98 33.16
N TYR A 62 3.71 4.02 32.71
CA TYR A 62 3.94 3.69 31.30
C TYR A 62 3.75 2.20 31.01
N GLY A 63 2.52 1.72 31.16
CA GLY A 63 2.15 0.32 30.94
C GLY A 63 2.05 -0.11 29.48
N PRO A 64 1.74 -1.40 29.23
CA PRO A 64 1.69 -2.03 27.91
C PRO A 64 0.67 -1.40 26.94
N TYR A 65 -0.36 -0.76 27.47
CA TYR A 65 -1.41 -0.10 26.70
C TYR A 65 -1.37 1.43 26.80
N SER A 66 -0.33 1.99 27.42
CA SER A 66 -0.13 3.44 27.43
C SER A 66 0.01 3.94 26.00
N GLN A 67 -0.74 4.98 25.64
CA GLN A 67 -0.66 5.57 24.32
C GLN A 67 0.75 6.13 24.03
N ASP A 68 1.39 6.72 25.05
CA ASP A 68 2.76 7.22 24.95
C ASP A 68 3.75 6.08 24.67
N VAL A 69 3.47 4.86 25.13
CA VAL A 69 4.27 3.67 24.80
C VAL A 69 3.96 3.15 23.40
N LEU A 70 2.67 2.95 23.09
CA LEU A 70 2.21 2.31 21.86
C LEU A 70 2.54 3.12 20.61
N VAL A 71 2.38 4.43 20.63
CA VAL A 71 2.57 5.29 19.45
C VAL A 71 4.00 5.23 18.91
N PRO A 72 5.06 5.57 19.68
CA PRO A 72 6.43 5.49 19.19
C PRO A 72 6.91 4.05 18.98
N ALA A 73 6.41 3.06 19.74
CA ALA A 73 6.72 1.64 19.48
C ALA A 73 6.20 1.18 18.10
N PHE A 74 4.97 1.56 17.75
CA PHE A 74 4.36 1.27 16.45
C PHE A 74 5.14 1.94 15.32
N ILE A 75 5.47 3.22 15.50
CA ILE A 75 6.25 3.98 14.52
C ILE A 75 7.65 3.39 14.34
N ALA A 76 8.34 3.01 15.42
CA ALA A 76 9.66 2.40 15.38
C ALA A 76 9.65 1.09 14.56
N ALA A 77 8.72 0.18 14.88
CA ALA A 77 8.63 -1.12 14.24
C ALA A 77 8.35 -1.01 12.73
N TYR A 78 7.37 -0.19 12.34
CA TYR A 78 6.99 -0.10 10.93
C TYR A 78 7.91 0.77 10.09
N ARG A 79 8.60 1.74 10.72
CA ARG A 79 9.65 2.53 10.05
C ARG A 79 11.00 1.85 10.00
N ASP A 80 11.15 0.68 10.63
CA ASP A 80 12.41 -0.05 10.72
C ASP A 80 13.52 0.82 11.37
N ILE A 81 13.18 1.43 12.51
CA ILE A 81 14.07 2.28 13.31
C ILE A 81 14.14 1.68 14.72
N ASP A 82 15.34 1.65 15.30
CA ASP A 82 15.57 1.16 16.67
C ASP A 82 14.72 1.95 17.69
N ALA A 83 13.94 1.22 18.50
CA ALA A 83 13.11 1.77 19.56
C ALA A 83 13.91 2.53 20.62
N ASN A 84 15.22 2.30 20.75
CA ASN A 84 16.10 3.07 21.62
C ASN A 84 16.35 4.50 21.14
N THR A 85 16.18 4.75 19.84
CA THR A 85 16.61 5.99 19.18
C THR A 85 15.47 6.79 18.56
N ILE A 86 14.30 6.19 18.37
CA ILE A 86 13.13 6.87 17.80
C ILE A 86 12.73 8.05 18.71
N PRO A 87 12.36 9.23 18.15
CA PRO A 87 11.75 10.28 18.95
C PRO A 87 10.48 9.76 19.64
N LEU A 88 10.32 10.03 20.93
CA LEU A 88 9.15 9.61 21.70
C LEU A 88 7.89 10.38 21.27
N ASN A 89 8.07 11.64 20.89
CA ASN A 89 7.01 12.48 20.35
C ASN A 89 6.76 12.18 18.86
N ILE A 90 5.52 11.88 18.50
CA ILE A 90 5.09 11.66 17.11
C ILE A 90 5.26 12.89 16.21
N PHE A 91 5.23 14.10 16.77
CA PHE A 91 5.36 15.35 16.01
C PHE A 91 6.81 15.74 15.73
N GLU A 92 7.77 15.11 16.40
CA GLU A 92 9.22 15.33 16.23
C GLU A 92 9.88 14.32 15.28
N GLN A 93 9.06 13.48 14.65
CA GLN A 93 9.53 12.45 13.75
C GLN A 93 10.22 13.07 12.53
N THR A 94 11.45 12.62 12.24
CA THR A 94 12.19 13.13 11.08
C THR A 94 11.55 12.65 9.78
N PRO A 95 11.15 13.56 8.87
CA PRO A 95 10.56 13.18 7.59
C PRO A 95 11.59 12.49 6.69
N LYS A 96 11.09 11.65 5.77
CA LYS A 96 11.90 11.02 4.71
C LYS A 96 11.37 11.44 3.33
N PRO A 97 12.26 11.60 2.33
CA PRO A 97 11.82 12.00 1.01
C PRO A 97 11.05 10.88 0.32
N ASN A 98 9.96 11.27 -0.34
CA ASN A 98 9.38 10.46 -1.41
C ASN A 98 10.23 10.61 -2.66
N TRP A 99 10.22 9.62 -3.55
CA TRP A 99 11.04 9.66 -4.75
C TRP A 99 10.26 9.18 -5.98
N ARG A 100 10.65 9.71 -7.14
CA ARG A 100 10.17 9.29 -8.45
C ARG A 100 11.34 9.32 -9.41
N LEU A 101 11.64 8.16 -9.99
CA LEU A 101 12.71 7.96 -10.95
C LEU A 101 12.10 7.59 -12.30
N THR A 102 12.52 8.32 -13.34
CA THR A 102 12.21 8.01 -14.73
C THR A 102 13.50 8.03 -15.53
N TYR A 103 13.79 6.93 -16.22
CA TYR A 103 14.97 6.80 -17.06
C TYR A 103 14.59 6.42 -18.49
N THR A 104 14.92 7.30 -19.43
CA THR A 104 14.62 7.16 -20.87
C THR A 104 15.89 6.97 -21.71
N GLY A 105 17.04 6.81 -21.07
CA GLY A 105 18.35 6.81 -21.74
C GLY A 105 18.73 5.50 -22.44
N LEU A 106 17.95 4.42 -22.27
CA LEU A 106 18.31 3.10 -22.81
C LEU A 106 18.44 3.08 -24.34
N THR A 107 17.68 3.91 -25.05
CA THR A 107 17.75 4.02 -26.52
C THR A 107 19.03 4.67 -27.03
N LYS A 108 19.85 5.28 -26.15
CA LYS A 108 21.17 5.82 -26.51
C LYS A 108 22.21 4.72 -26.73
N ILE A 109 21.97 3.49 -26.25
CA ILE A 109 22.88 2.36 -26.43
C ILE A 109 22.69 1.79 -27.85
N PRO A 110 23.76 1.64 -28.67
CA PRO A 110 23.64 1.22 -30.07
C PRO A 110 22.93 -0.12 -30.27
N ALA A 111 23.08 -1.07 -29.35
CA ALA A 111 22.38 -2.36 -29.40
C ALA A 111 20.86 -2.20 -29.17
N MET A 112 20.46 -1.36 -28.22
CA MET A 112 19.05 -1.12 -27.88
C MET A 112 18.34 -0.32 -28.96
N LYS A 113 19.01 0.66 -29.58
CA LYS A 113 18.47 1.48 -30.67
C LYS A 113 18.01 0.67 -31.89
N LYS A 114 18.59 -0.50 -32.13
CA LYS A 114 18.19 -1.40 -33.23
C LYS A 114 16.85 -2.10 -32.98
N LEU A 115 16.50 -2.29 -31.72
CA LEU A 115 15.29 -3.04 -31.31
C LEU A 115 14.16 -2.09 -30.90
N PHE A 116 14.50 -0.99 -30.22
CA PHE A 116 13.55 -0.09 -29.57
C PHE A 116 13.66 1.34 -30.13
N SER A 117 12.50 1.93 -30.43
CA SER A 117 12.36 3.36 -30.71
C SER A 117 12.29 4.18 -29.42
N ASN A 118 11.64 3.64 -28.38
CA ASN A 118 11.56 4.24 -27.05
C ASN A 118 11.63 3.16 -25.96
N VAL A 119 12.32 3.46 -24.86
CA VAL A 119 12.25 2.65 -23.64
C VAL A 119 12.29 3.59 -22.43
N THR A 120 11.27 3.50 -21.60
CA THR A 120 11.13 4.26 -20.36
C THR A 120 11.06 3.30 -19.19
N LEU A 121 12.00 3.42 -18.27
CA LEU A 121 11.95 2.78 -16.97
C LEU A 121 11.39 3.76 -15.95
N ASN A 122 10.41 3.34 -15.17
CA ASN A 122 9.75 4.14 -14.16
C ASN A 122 9.76 3.43 -12.82
N SER A 123 9.93 4.19 -11.75
CA SER A 123 9.74 3.72 -10.39
C SER A 123 9.39 4.91 -9.50
N ALA A 124 8.46 4.74 -8.58
CA ALA A 124 8.09 5.80 -7.64
C ALA A 124 7.64 5.22 -6.32
N TYR A 125 8.00 5.90 -5.23
CA TYR A 125 7.60 5.55 -3.88
C TYR A 125 7.09 6.78 -3.14
N THR A 126 5.93 6.64 -2.52
CA THR A 126 5.35 7.67 -1.67
C THR A 126 4.88 7.05 -0.36
N SER A 127 5.23 7.68 0.76
CA SER A 127 4.74 7.27 2.08
C SER A 127 4.39 8.46 2.97
N THR A 128 3.34 8.26 3.76
CA THR A 128 2.71 9.26 4.63
C THR A 128 2.45 8.64 6.01
N LEU A 129 2.69 9.42 7.06
CA LEU A 129 2.21 9.17 8.42
C LEU A 129 1.20 10.27 8.70
N ALA A 130 0.01 9.88 9.12
CA ALA A 130 -1.10 10.77 9.40
C ALA A 130 -1.63 10.51 10.81
N VAL A 131 -1.81 11.61 11.54
CA VAL A 131 -2.54 11.67 12.81
C VAL A 131 -3.82 12.44 12.50
N ASN A 132 -4.94 11.73 12.31
CA ASN A 132 -6.17 12.34 11.79
C ASN A 132 -6.81 13.31 12.79
N SER A 133 -6.75 12.97 14.07
CA SER A 133 -7.20 13.81 15.16
C SER A 133 -6.31 13.60 16.37
N TYR A 134 -6.16 14.66 17.15
CA TYR A 134 -5.60 14.60 18.49
C TYR A 134 -6.28 15.68 19.34
N ILE A 135 -6.47 15.38 20.62
CA ILE A 135 -7.09 16.31 21.58
C ILE A 135 -6.15 16.47 22.76
N THR A 136 -5.93 17.69 23.23
CA THR A 136 -5.18 17.91 24.46
C THR A 136 -5.95 17.34 25.64
N ASN A 137 -5.31 16.49 26.43
CA ASN A 137 -5.95 15.90 27.59
C ASN A 137 -6.01 16.92 28.73
N LEU A 138 -7.22 17.22 29.23
CA LEU A 138 -7.41 18.17 30.33
C LEU A 138 -6.89 17.65 31.68
N ASN A 139 -6.81 16.32 31.82
CA ASN A 139 -6.27 15.67 33.02
C ASN A 139 -4.75 15.55 32.95
N TYR A 140 -4.13 15.85 31.80
CA TYR A 140 -2.69 16.00 31.72
C TYR A 140 -2.29 17.24 32.50
N TYR A 141 -1.67 17.00 33.65
CA TYR A 141 -0.94 18.03 34.37
C TYR A 141 0.53 17.78 34.13
N GLY A 142 1.15 18.62 33.31
CA GLY A 142 2.60 18.72 33.22
C GLY A 142 3.03 19.78 34.24
N ASN A 143 3.74 19.37 35.29
CA ASN A 143 4.29 20.32 36.26
C ASN A 143 5.45 21.13 35.61
N TYR A 144 6.21 21.89 36.40
CA TYR A 144 7.36 22.70 35.99
C TYR A 144 8.34 22.00 35.03
N TYR A 145 8.43 20.66 35.08
CA TYR A 145 9.32 19.83 34.27
C TYR A 145 8.68 19.24 33.00
N LEU A 146 7.40 19.55 32.70
CA LEU A 146 6.64 19.07 31.53
C LEU A 146 6.50 17.54 31.43
N TYR A 147 6.67 16.81 32.54
CA TYR A 147 6.40 15.38 32.61
C TYR A 147 5.00 15.08 33.14
N ALA A 148 4.41 13.99 32.66
CA ALA A 148 3.13 13.50 33.15
C ALA A 148 3.30 13.01 34.60
N ASN A 149 2.40 13.42 35.50
CA ASN A 149 2.51 13.06 36.92
C ASN A 149 1.19 12.58 37.53
N VAL A 150 0.12 12.50 36.74
CA VAL A 150 -1.22 12.13 37.20
C VAL A 150 -1.56 10.77 36.61
N VAL A 151 -1.71 9.78 37.50
CA VAL A 151 -2.07 8.40 37.15
C VAL A 151 -3.57 8.32 36.94
N ASP A 152 -3.98 7.73 35.81
CA ASP A 152 -5.34 7.25 35.59
C ASP A 152 -5.57 5.98 36.40
N THR A 153 -6.46 6.06 37.39
CA THR A 153 -6.78 4.93 38.28
C THR A 153 -7.44 3.74 37.58
N LEU A 154 -7.94 3.91 36.34
CA LEU A 154 -8.53 2.83 35.56
C LEU A 154 -7.49 2.01 34.82
N SER A 155 -6.51 2.69 34.22
CA SER A 155 -5.51 2.06 33.35
C SER A 155 -4.13 1.91 34.00
N GLY A 156 -3.86 2.59 35.11
CA GLY A 156 -2.54 2.65 35.76
C GLY A 156 -1.51 3.50 35.02
N ASN A 157 -1.87 4.09 33.88
CA ASN A 157 -0.97 4.92 33.09
C ASN A 157 -1.06 6.38 33.50
N PHE A 158 0.01 7.15 33.27
CA PHE A 158 -0.12 8.59 33.28
C PHE A 158 -1.02 9.07 32.15
N PHE A 159 -1.77 10.15 32.38
CA PHE A 159 -2.46 10.81 31.28
C PHE A 159 -1.44 11.31 30.25
N SER A 160 -1.63 10.97 28.98
CA SER A 160 -0.83 11.52 27.87
C SER A 160 -1.21 12.97 27.56
N GLN A 161 -0.24 13.79 27.14
CA GLN A 161 -0.48 15.21 26.80
C GLN A 161 -1.52 15.37 25.68
N PHE A 162 -1.42 14.54 24.65
CA PHE A 162 -2.37 14.46 23.56
C PHE A 162 -3.02 13.08 23.57
N SER A 163 -4.34 13.02 23.45
CA SER A 163 -5.05 11.79 23.13
C SER A 163 -5.11 11.65 21.61
N ILE A 164 -4.55 10.55 21.10
CA ILE A 164 -4.42 10.19 19.69
C ILE A 164 -5.18 8.88 19.49
N PRO A 165 -6.43 8.92 18.98
CA PRO A 165 -7.24 7.72 18.77
C PRO A 165 -6.62 6.74 17.78
N ASN A 166 -6.00 7.27 16.72
CA ASN A 166 -5.49 6.44 15.63
C ASN A 166 -4.29 7.09 14.92
N VAL A 167 -3.39 6.24 14.42
CA VAL A 167 -2.30 6.64 13.52
C VAL A 167 -2.40 5.81 12.24
N ILE A 168 -2.29 6.48 11.10
CA ILE A 168 -2.30 5.83 9.78
C ILE A 168 -0.94 5.99 9.12
N LEU A 169 -0.34 4.87 8.73
CA LEU A 169 0.81 4.83 7.84
C LEU A 169 0.35 4.31 6.49
N SER A 170 0.54 5.08 5.44
CA SER A 170 0.23 4.66 4.08
C SER A 170 1.48 4.74 3.22
N GLU A 171 1.71 3.71 2.42
CA GLU A 171 2.75 3.72 1.42
C GLU A 171 2.28 3.07 0.12
N GLN A 172 2.85 3.53 -0.98
CA GLN A 172 2.62 2.95 -2.27
C GLN A 172 3.85 3.06 -3.15
N PHE A 173 4.08 2.00 -3.90
CA PHE A 173 4.90 1.99 -5.08
C PHE A 173 4.04 2.15 -6.33
N SER A 174 4.34 3.18 -7.11
CA SER A 174 3.55 3.54 -8.28
C SER A 174 4.44 3.87 -9.49
N PRO A 175 5.09 2.88 -10.12
CA PRO A 175 5.21 1.45 -9.74
C PRO A 175 6.50 1.17 -8.92
N VAL A 176 6.67 -0.06 -8.43
CA VAL A 176 7.95 -0.58 -7.90
C VAL A 176 8.95 -0.61 -9.04
N PHE A 177 8.52 -1.18 -10.16
CA PHE A 177 9.25 -1.18 -11.42
C PHE A 177 8.23 -1.19 -12.56
N GLY A 178 8.38 -0.21 -13.45
CA GLY A 178 7.56 -0.04 -14.64
C GLY A 178 8.45 0.05 -15.87
N VAL A 179 8.07 -0.65 -16.93
CA VAL A 179 8.74 -0.62 -18.22
C VAL A 179 7.71 -0.29 -19.28
N ASP A 180 7.97 0.76 -20.03
CA ASP A 180 7.26 1.08 -21.26
C ASP A 180 8.28 1.04 -22.41
N ALA A 181 8.10 0.13 -23.35
CA ALA A 181 8.99 -0.03 -24.48
C ALA A 181 8.20 -0.04 -25.78
N THR A 182 8.65 0.77 -26.74
CA THR A 182 8.16 0.77 -28.11
C THR A 182 9.28 0.27 -29.02
N PHE A 183 8.97 -0.73 -29.84
CA PHE A 183 9.86 -1.35 -30.80
C PHE A 183 9.83 -0.60 -32.12
N VAL A 184 10.89 -0.74 -32.91
CA VAL A 184 10.93 -0.20 -34.29
C VAL A 184 9.89 -0.84 -35.21
N SER A 185 9.36 -2.00 -34.84
CA SER A 185 8.30 -2.72 -35.55
C SER A 185 6.88 -2.22 -35.25
N SER A 186 6.72 -1.10 -34.53
CA SER A 186 5.42 -0.61 -34.03
C SER A 186 4.75 -1.54 -32.99
N LEU A 187 5.48 -2.51 -32.46
CA LEU A 187 5.09 -3.23 -31.25
C LEU A 187 5.37 -2.33 -30.04
N SER A 188 4.45 -2.30 -29.08
CA SER A 188 4.57 -1.62 -27.80
C SER A 188 4.31 -2.62 -26.68
N THR A 189 5.07 -2.53 -25.61
CA THR A 189 4.97 -3.41 -24.46
C THR A 189 5.05 -2.58 -23.20
N LYS A 190 4.16 -2.87 -22.26
CA LYS A 190 4.08 -2.22 -20.97
C LYS A 190 4.05 -3.27 -19.88
N PHE A 191 4.84 -3.06 -18.84
CA PHE A 191 4.82 -3.85 -17.62
C PHE A 191 4.83 -2.91 -16.43
N ASP A 192 3.87 -3.03 -15.52
CA ASP A 192 3.84 -2.28 -14.26
C ASP A 192 3.69 -3.25 -13.10
N PHE A 193 4.57 -3.17 -12.11
CA PHE A 193 4.41 -3.85 -10.82
C PHE A 193 4.17 -2.83 -9.72
N ARG A 194 2.98 -2.82 -9.11
CA ARG A 194 2.57 -1.90 -8.05
C ARG A 194 2.37 -2.66 -6.75
N LYS A 195 2.66 -1.97 -5.65
CA LYS A 195 2.45 -2.50 -4.31
C LYS A 195 2.02 -1.39 -3.38
N THR A 196 0.96 -1.59 -2.62
CA THR A 196 0.48 -0.62 -1.63
C THR A 196 0.28 -1.30 -0.29
N ARG A 197 0.49 -0.52 0.78
CA ARG A 197 0.20 -0.93 2.14
C ARG A 197 -0.37 0.26 2.92
N THR A 198 -1.47 0.02 3.62
CA THR A 198 -2.04 0.95 4.58
C THR A 198 -2.15 0.25 5.92
N LEU A 199 -1.61 0.87 6.95
CA LEU A 199 -1.61 0.42 8.33
C LEU A 199 -2.38 1.44 9.15
N SER A 200 -3.48 1.00 9.75
CA SER A 200 -4.33 1.84 10.59
C SER A 200 -4.33 1.26 12.00
N MET A 201 -3.57 1.88 12.89
CA MET A 201 -3.51 1.49 14.31
C MET A 201 -4.57 2.27 15.09
N SER A 202 -5.51 1.57 15.75
CA SER A 202 -6.43 2.12 16.75
C SER A 202 -5.82 1.94 18.13
N PHE A 203 -5.58 3.03 18.84
CA PHE A 203 -5.12 3.00 20.24
C PHE A 203 -6.27 2.96 21.24
N ILE A 204 -7.51 3.00 20.75
CA ILE A 204 -8.72 2.77 21.57
C ILE A 204 -8.99 1.27 21.68
N ASP A 205 -9.00 0.58 20.54
CA ASP A 205 -9.34 -0.85 20.47
C ASP A 205 -8.09 -1.76 20.49
N PHE A 206 -6.90 -1.16 20.57
CA PHE A 206 -5.60 -1.85 20.53
C PHE A 206 -5.45 -2.81 19.34
N GLN A 207 -5.96 -2.36 18.19
CA GLN A 207 -6.06 -3.16 16.97
C GLN A 207 -5.40 -2.44 15.79
N LEU A 208 -4.56 -3.18 15.07
CA LEU A 208 -3.97 -2.76 13.81
C LEU A 208 -4.74 -3.40 12.65
N THR A 209 -5.29 -2.58 11.77
CA THR A 209 -5.80 -3.01 10.47
C THR A 209 -4.74 -2.77 9.39
N GLU A 210 -4.32 -3.83 8.72
CA GLU A 210 -3.38 -3.77 7.60
C GLU A 210 -4.09 -4.14 6.30
N ILE A 211 -4.02 -3.23 5.31
CA ILE A 211 -4.52 -3.45 3.95
C ILE A 211 -3.30 -3.51 3.03
N ARG A 212 -3.12 -4.64 2.34
CA ARG A 212 -2.06 -4.82 1.33
C ARG A 212 -2.68 -5.03 -0.04
N SER A 213 -2.12 -4.39 -1.06
CA SER A 213 -2.47 -4.62 -2.45
C SER A 213 -1.21 -4.90 -3.27
N THR A 214 -1.23 -5.96 -4.06
CA THR A 214 -0.19 -6.28 -5.03
C THR A 214 -0.82 -6.34 -6.42
N GLU A 215 -0.36 -5.51 -7.34
CA GLU A 215 -0.91 -5.42 -8.69
C GLU A 215 0.21 -5.58 -9.72
N PHE A 216 -0.04 -6.39 -10.75
CA PHE A 216 0.78 -6.39 -11.94
C PHE A 216 -0.09 -6.17 -13.18
N THR A 217 0.41 -5.37 -14.11
CA THR A 217 -0.24 -5.07 -15.38
C THR A 217 0.73 -5.35 -16.52
N ILE A 218 0.25 -6.08 -17.53
CA ILE A 218 0.96 -6.36 -18.77
C ILE A 218 0.10 -5.81 -19.90
N GLY A 219 0.68 -4.94 -20.72
CA GLY A 219 0.06 -4.40 -21.91
C GLY A 219 0.90 -4.71 -23.14
N LEU A 220 0.26 -5.17 -24.21
CA LEU A 220 0.88 -5.34 -25.52
C LEU A 220 0.05 -4.55 -26.54
N GLY A 221 0.69 -3.79 -27.41
CA GLY A 221 0.02 -3.05 -28.47
C GLY A 221 0.76 -3.20 -29.79
N TYR A 222 0.07 -3.43 -30.89
CA TYR A 222 0.69 -3.57 -32.21
C TYR A 222 -0.18 -2.90 -33.27
N THR A 223 0.41 -2.00 -34.04
CA THR A 223 -0.28 -1.29 -35.12
C THR A 223 0.27 -1.70 -36.49
N VAL A 224 -0.62 -2.07 -37.40
CA VAL A 224 -0.29 -2.49 -38.76
C VAL A 224 -1.18 -1.76 -39.77
N ALA A 225 -0.56 -1.21 -40.81
CA ALA A 225 -1.24 -0.66 -41.97
C ALA A 225 -1.43 -1.74 -43.05
N GLY A 226 -2.51 -1.67 -43.85
CA GLY A 226 -2.62 -2.50 -45.05
C GLY A 226 -2.93 -3.99 -44.79
N LEU A 227 -3.65 -4.32 -43.71
CA LEU A 227 -3.89 -5.72 -43.31
C LEU A 227 -4.82 -6.45 -44.30
N ILE A 228 -4.33 -7.53 -44.90
CA ILE A 228 -5.15 -8.44 -45.72
C ILE A 228 -5.86 -9.43 -44.81
N LEU A 229 -7.19 -9.40 -44.78
CA LEU A 229 -7.97 -10.29 -43.93
C LEU A 229 -7.88 -11.75 -44.44
N PRO A 230 -7.71 -12.75 -43.55
CA PRO A 230 -7.61 -14.16 -43.95
C PRO A 230 -8.96 -14.76 -44.37
N ILE A 231 -10.07 -14.05 -44.11
CA ILE A 231 -11.43 -14.44 -44.49
C ILE A 231 -11.73 -14.04 -45.94
N ARG A 232 -12.40 -14.92 -46.69
CA ARG A 232 -12.86 -14.63 -48.06
C ARG A 232 -14.28 -14.07 -48.00
N PHE A 233 -14.46 -12.83 -48.43
CA PHE A 233 -15.77 -12.21 -48.63
C PHE A 233 -16.01 -12.03 -50.13
N GLY A 234 -17.04 -12.67 -50.68
CA GLY A 234 -17.33 -12.62 -52.11
C GLY A 234 -16.20 -13.15 -53.02
N GLY A 235 -15.44 -14.16 -52.56
CA GLY A 235 -14.35 -14.76 -53.32
C GLY A 235 -13.03 -13.99 -53.33
N LYS A 236 -12.98 -12.78 -52.73
CA LYS A 236 -11.76 -11.97 -52.56
C LYS A 236 -11.37 -11.88 -51.10
N LYS A 237 -10.07 -11.66 -50.82
CA LYS A 237 -9.58 -11.30 -49.48
C LYS A 237 -9.64 -9.79 -49.36
N PRO A 238 -10.53 -9.21 -48.53
CA PRO A 238 -10.59 -7.77 -48.36
C PRO A 238 -9.29 -7.26 -47.73
N THR A 239 -8.79 -6.14 -48.24
CA THR A 239 -7.61 -5.43 -47.74
C THR A 239 -8.08 -4.22 -46.95
N LEU A 240 -7.64 -4.12 -45.69
CA LEU A 240 -7.88 -2.96 -44.85
C LEU A 240 -6.78 -1.94 -45.17
N GLU A 241 -7.15 -0.85 -45.84
CA GLU A 241 -6.17 0.15 -46.32
C GLU A 241 -5.57 0.98 -45.18
N ASN A 242 -6.33 1.16 -44.09
CA ASN A 242 -5.91 1.95 -42.94
C ASN A 242 -5.33 1.12 -41.79
N ASP A 243 -4.88 1.82 -40.76
CA ASP A 243 -4.27 1.24 -39.57
C ASP A 243 -5.25 0.40 -38.74
N VAL A 244 -4.81 -0.81 -38.43
CA VAL A 244 -5.42 -1.70 -37.44
C VAL A 244 -4.51 -1.76 -36.23
N THR A 245 -5.04 -1.44 -35.04
CA THR A 245 -4.31 -1.54 -33.78
C THR A 245 -4.88 -2.68 -32.94
N PHE A 246 -4.02 -3.64 -32.61
CA PHE A 246 -4.29 -4.71 -31.67
C PHE A 246 -3.78 -4.30 -30.30
N ARG A 247 -4.59 -4.42 -29.26
CA ARG A 247 -4.14 -4.28 -27.87
C ARG A 247 -4.52 -5.51 -27.07
N PHE A 248 -3.65 -5.90 -26.17
CA PHE A 248 -3.88 -6.94 -25.19
C PHE A 248 -3.43 -6.44 -23.83
N ASP A 249 -4.39 -6.22 -22.95
CA ASP A 249 -4.15 -5.83 -21.58
C ASP A 249 -4.53 -6.97 -20.64
N MET A 250 -3.62 -7.32 -19.74
CA MET A 250 -3.83 -8.25 -18.65
C MET A 250 -3.47 -7.55 -17.34
N SER A 251 -4.33 -7.66 -16.35
CA SER A 251 -4.02 -7.21 -14.99
C SER A 251 -4.39 -8.27 -13.98
N PHE A 252 -3.59 -8.33 -12.93
CA PHE A 252 -3.85 -9.11 -11.74
C PHE A 252 -3.67 -8.17 -10.55
N ARG A 253 -4.64 -8.21 -9.65
CA ARG A 253 -4.59 -7.46 -8.40
C ARG A 253 -4.99 -8.38 -7.27
N ASP A 254 -4.23 -8.36 -6.20
CA ASP A 254 -4.46 -9.15 -5.02
C ASP A 254 -4.49 -8.25 -3.79
N ASP A 255 -5.68 -8.10 -3.22
CA ASP A 255 -5.94 -7.29 -2.03
C ASP A 255 -6.21 -8.20 -0.83
N ILE A 256 -5.65 -7.86 0.33
CA ILE A 256 -5.99 -8.50 1.61
C ILE A 256 -6.08 -7.46 2.71
N THR A 257 -7.10 -7.61 3.55
CA THR A 257 -7.28 -6.86 4.79
C THR A 257 -7.12 -7.82 5.95
N THR A 258 -6.20 -7.52 6.84
CA THR A 258 -5.89 -8.30 8.03
C THR A 258 -6.01 -7.42 9.27
N ASN A 259 -6.56 -7.98 10.32
CA ASN A 259 -6.56 -7.38 11.65
C ASN A 259 -5.59 -8.11 12.58
N PHE A 260 -4.81 -7.34 13.32
CA PHE A 260 -3.96 -7.80 14.42
C PHE A 260 -4.41 -7.12 15.70
N ARG A 261 -4.50 -7.86 16.80
CA ARG A 261 -4.80 -7.33 18.13
C ARG A 261 -3.58 -7.50 19.01
N LEU A 262 -3.29 -6.49 19.83
CA LEU A 262 -2.19 -6.58 20.79
C LEU A 262 -2.40 -7.76 21.74
N ASP A 263 -1.30 -8.44 22.06
CA ASP A 263 -1.24 -9.54 23.02
C ASP A 263 -2.06 -10.77 22.59
N GLN A 264 -2.41 -10.84 21.31
CA GLN A 264 -3.08 -11.99 20.69
C GLN A 264 -2.24 -12.49 19.53
N ASP A 265 -1.82 -13.75 19.59
CA ASP A 265 -1.08 -14.43 18.53
C ASP A 265 -1.94 -14.81 17.30
N LEU A 266 -3.07 -14.13 17.11
CA LEU A 266 -4.02 -14.40 16.03
C LEU A 266 -3.99 -13.30 14.97
N ASN A 267 -3.87 -13.75 13.72
CA ASN A 267 -4.09 -12.94 12.53
C ASN A 267 -5.47 -13.30 11.97
N GLU A 268 -6.35 -12.31 11.83
CA GLU A 268 -7.68 -12.51 11.25
C GLU A 268 -7.79 -11.78 9.91
N PRO A 269 -7.72 -12.50 8.77
CA PRO A 269 -8.11 -11.96 7.48
C PRO A 269 -9.60 -11.61 7.49
N THR A 270 -9.93 -10.34 7.36
CA THR A 270 -11.32 -9.84 7.41
C THR A 270 -11.86 -9.41 6.07
N GLY A 271 -11.01 -9.37 5.03
CA GLY A 271 -11.42 -9.00 3.69
C GLY A 271 -10.31 -9.18 2.67
N GLY A 272 -10.66 -8.95 1.41
CA GLY A 272 -9.72 -9.04 0.31
C GLY A 272 -10.35 -9.63 -0.94
N LEU A 273 -9.76 -9.28 -2.08
CA LEU A 273 -10.21 -9.70 -3.40
C LEU A 273 -8.99 -9.97 -4.27
N THR A 274 -9.00 -11.10 -4.96
CA THR A 274 -8.12 -11.33 -6.10
C THR A 274 -8.90 -11.04 -7.37
N ILE A 275 -8.44 -10.06 -8.15
CA ILE A 275 -9.05 -9.62 -9.41
C ILE A 275 -8.11 -9.97 -10.55
N ILE A 276 -8.62 -10.73 -11.52
CA ILE A 276 -7.89 -11.09 -12.74
C ILE A 276 -8.69 -10.55 -13.92
N GLN A 277 -8.05 -9.75 -14.76
CA GLN A 277 -8.69 -9.14 -15.93
C GLN A 277 -7.87 -9.40 -17.19
N ILE A 278 -8.57 -9.73 -18.26
CA ILE A 278 -8.02 -9.85 -19.62
C ILE A 278 -8.92 -9.05 -20.55
N ALA A 279 -8.33 -8.06 -21.24
CA ALA A 279 -9.05 -7.05 -22.01
C ALA A 279 -8.44 -6.81 -23.42
N PRO A 280 -8.42 -7.80 -24.33
CA PRO A 280 -8.01 -7.57 -25.71
C PRO A 280 -8.97 -6.66 -26.47
N THR A 281 -8.40 -5.81 -27.33
CA THR A 281 -9.14 -4.96 -28.25
C THR A 281 -8.50 -4.94 -29.63
N ILE A 282 -9.34 -4.72 -30.65
CA ILE A 282 -8.92 -4.49 -32.03
C ILE A 282 -9.60 -3.22 -32.50
N ASP A 283 -8.82 -2.19 -32.76
CA ASP A 283 -9.27 -0.89 -33.25
C ASP A 283 -8.97 -0.77 -34.74
N TYR A 284 -9.98 -0.49 -35.55
CA TYR A 284 -9.83 -0.21 -36.97
C TYR A 284 -10.28 1.22 -37.29
N LEU A 285 -9.34 2.03 -37.75
CA LEU A 285 -9.61 3.40 -38.19
C LEU A 285 -10.10 3.36 -39.64
N VAL A 286 -11.40 3.55 -39.88
CA VAL A 286 -11.96 3.49 -41.24
C VAL A 286 -11.71 4.80 -42.00
N ASN A 287 -11.76 5.92 -41.29
CA ASN A 287 -11.35 7.25 -41.75
C ASN A 287 -11.25 8.17 -40.53
N ASP A 288 -10.90 9.45 -40.74
CA ASP A 288 -10.74 10.46 -39.68
C ASP A 288 -11.99 10.66 -38.81
N ARG A 289 -13.16 10.23 -39.28
CA ARG A 289 -14.45 10.42 -38.61
C ARG A 289 -15.07 9.12 -38.10
N PHE A 290 -14.54 7.95 -38.46
CA PHE A 290 -15.18 6.66 -38.18
C PHE A 290 -14.17 5.63 -37.68
N ASN A 291 -14.36 5.16 -36.45
CA ASN A 291 -13.56 4.13 -35.80
C ASN A 291 -14.47 2.98 -35.35
N VAL A 292 -14.07 1.75 -35.67
CA VAL A 292 -14.72 0.52 -35.20
C VAL A 292 -13.77 -0.22 -34.28
N GLN A 293 -14.21 -0.46 -33.04
CA GLN A 293 -13.46 -1.20 -32.04
C GLN A 293 -14.19 -2.51 -31.70
N LEU A 294 -13.50 -3.63 -31.83
CA LEU A 294 -13.90 -4.90 -31.23
C LEU A 294 -13.26 -4.97 -29.84
N TYR A 295 -14.06 -5.27 -28.82
CA TYR A 295 -13.55 -5.42 -27.46
C TYR A 295 -14.04 -6.71 -26.82
N PHE A 296 -13.19 -7.29 -25.99
CA PHE A 296 -13.54 -8.38 -25.08
C PHE A 296 -12.89 -8.07 -23.74
N ASN A 297 -13.67 -8.01 -22.68
CA ASN A 297 -13.21 -7.79 -21.32
C ASN A 297 -13.79 -8.87 -20.42
N ARG A 298 -12.92 -9.72 -19.88
CA ARG A 298 -13.28 -10.72 -18.89
C ARG A 298 -12.59 -10.38 -17.58
N GLN A 299 -13.37 -10.18 -16.53
CA GLN A 299 -12.89 -9.91 -15.18
C GLN A 299 -13.43 -10.98 -14.23
N GLN A 300 -12.52 -11.65 -13.54
CA GLN A 300 -12.82 -12.59 -12.47
C GLN A 300 -12.46 -11.94 -11.13
N THR A 301 -13.38 -11.96 -10.19
CA THR A 301 -13.20 -11.43 -8.83
C THR A 301 -13.41 -12.58 -7.85
N ILE A 302 -12.37 -12.91 -7.09
CA ILE A 302 -12.34 -14.03 -6.14
C ILE A 302 -12.18 -13.45 -4.73
N PRO A 303 -13.20 -13.56 -3.86
CA PRO A 303 -13.08 -13.17 -2.46
C PRO A 303 -12.05 -14.00 -1.71
N LYS A 304 -11.29 -13.36 -0.81
CA LYS A 304 -10.33 -14.06 0.07
C LYS A 304 -10.96 -14.70 1.30
N ILE A 305 -12.15 -14.26 1.67
CA ILE A 305 -12.90 -14.78 2.81
C ILE A 305 -14.10 -15.60 2.32
N SER A 306 -14.46 -16.64 3.06
CA SER A 306 -15.51 -17.59 2.68
C SER A 306 -16.94 -17.05 2.75
N THR A 307 -17.12 -15.79 3.15
CA THR A 307 -18.44 -15.15 3.27
C THR A 307 -18.96 -14.59 1.94
N ALA A 308 -18.18 -14.64 0.87
CA ALA A 308 -18.57 -14.18 -0.45
C ALA A 308 -18.19 -15.18 -1.56
N PHE A 309 -18.92 -15.14 -2.66
CA PHE A 309 -18.74 -16.06 -3.78
C PHE A 309 -17.92 -15.42 -4.92
N PRO A 310 -17.11 -16.21 -5.65
CA PRO A 310 -16.42 -15.73 -6.84
C PRO A 310 -17.39 -15.28 -7.93
N ILE A 311 -17.11 -14.14 -8.57
CA ILE A 311 -17.91 -13.58 -9.66
C ILE A 311 -17.03 -13.48 -10.91
N THR A 312 -17.57 -13.89 -12.05
CA THR A 312 -16.94 -13.66 -13.36
C THR A 312 -17.88 -12.84 -14.22
N THR A 313 -17.39 -11.69 -14.70
CA THR A 313 -18.10 -10.85 -15.66
C THR A 313 -17.38 -10.92 -17.00
N THR A 314 -18.15 -11.04 -18.09
CA THR A 314 -17.61 -11.06 -19.45
C THR A 314 -18.43 -10.10 -20.29
N ASN A 315 -17.77 -9.08 -20.81
CA ASN A 315 -18.35 -8.08 -21.68
C ASN A 315 -17.63 -8.15 -23.03
N ALA A 316 -18.37 -8.33 -24.11
CA ALA A 316 -17.82 -8.32 -25.44
C ALA A 316 -18.77 -7.59 -26.38
N GLY A 317 -18.21 -6.94 -27.40
CA GLY A 317 -19.05 -6.22 -28.34
C GLY A 317 -18.26 -5.45 -29.38
N VAL A 318 -19.02 -4.74 -30.20
CA VAL A 318 -18.51 -3.82 -31.20
C VAL A 318 -18.87 -2.41 -30.75
N LYS A 319 -17.88 -1.54 -30.69
CA LYS A 319 -18.05 -0.12 -30.37
C LYS A 319 -17.75 0.69 -31.63
N VAL A 320 -18.73 1.48 -32.06
CA VAL A 320 -18.59 2.37 -33.20
C VAL A 320 -18.52 3.80 -32.68
N ARG A 321 -17.48 4.53 -33.08
CA ARG A 321 -17.33 5.95 -32.74
C ARG A 321 -17.34 6.76 -34.02
N MET A 322 -18.26 7.73 -34.07
CA MET A 322 -18.36 8.70 -35.16
C MET A 322 -18.04 10.09 -34.62
N SER A 323 -17.09 10.78 -35.24
CA SER A 323 -16.83 12.21 -34.99
C SER A 323 -17.59 13.04 -36.02
N LEU A 324 -18.34 14.02 -35.54
CA LEU A 324 -19.12 14.96 -36.35
C LEU A 324 -18.40 16.31 -36.50
N ALA A 325 -17.15 16.42 -36.05
CA ALA A 325 -16.39 17.66 -36.14
C ALA A 325 -16.11 17.99 -37.62
N GLU A 326 -16.46 19.22 -37.98
CA GLU A 326 -16.32 19.81 -39.31
C GLU A 326 -14.84 20.05 -39.65
#